data_AF-A0A6M0K584-F1
#
_entry.id   AF-A0A6M0K584-F1
#
_cell.length_a   1.000
_cell.length_b   1.000
_cell.length_c   1.000
_cell.angle_alpha   90.00
_cell.angle_beta   90.00
_cell.angle_gamma   90.00
#
_symmetry.space_group_name_H-M   'P 1'
#
loop_
_entity.id
_entity.type
_entity.pdbx_description
1 polymer ?
#
loop_
_entity_poly.entity_id
_entity_poly.type
_entity_poly.pdbx_seq_one_letter_code
_entity_poly.pdbx_strand_id
1 'polypeptide(L)' 'MEQKAPAGRAWEDLDPQAQTDLRIAFGQYLDTLPPTCSLETKIQRFQSWLLARGIVWSGVP' A
#
# COMPACT_ATOMS: atom_id res chain seq x y z
N MET A 1 0.32 27.67 -12.92
CA MET A 1 -0.05 26.60 -11.97
C MET A 1 0.39 25.28 -12.61
N GLU A 2 1.63 24.87 -12.39
CA GLU A 2 2.12 23.59 -12.92
C GLU A 2 1.51 22.44 -12.13
N GLN A 3 0.58 21.74 -12.79
CA GLN A 3 0.08 20.46 -12.34
C GLN A 3 1.12 19.41 -12.74
N LYS A 4 2.00 19.06 -11.80
CA LYS A 4 2.98 17.96 -11.92
C LYS A 4 2.21 16.63 -12.00
N ALA A 5 2.39 15.91 -13.10
CA ALA A 5 1.80 14.59 -13.37
C ALA A 5 1.95 13.61 -12.17
N PRO A 6 1.04 12.63 -12.00
CA PRO A 6 0.84 11.92 -10.74
C PRO A 6 1.98 10.94 -10.48
N ALA A 7 3.06 11.42 -9.86
CA ALA A 7 3.80 10.59 -8.94
C ALA A 7 2.81 10.22 -7.84
N GLY A 8 2.40 8.95 -7.77
CA GLY A 8 1.42 8.49 -6.78
C GLY A 8 1.79 9.00 -5.39
N ARG A 9 0.77 9.27 -4.57
CA ARG A 9 0.95 9.84 -3.23
C ARG A 9 1.91 8.97 -2.42
N ALA A 10 2.96 9.55 -1.87
CA ALA A 10 3.89 8.80 -1.04
C ALA A 10 3.14 8.31 0.20
N TRP A 11 3.39 7.06 0.61
CA TRP A 11 2.84 6.51 1.85
C TRP A 11 3.16 7.41 3.05
N GLU A 12 4.34 8.01 3.05
CA GLU A 12 4.85 8.90 4.10
C GLU A 12 4.11 10.24 4.17
N ASP A 13 3.46 10.65 3.08
CA ASP A 13 2.63 11.85 2.98
C ASP A 13 1.18 11.60 3.46
N LEU A 14 0.80 10.33 3.66
CA LEU A 14 -0.52 10.00 4.15
C LEU A 14 -0.64 10.27 5.64
N ASP A 15 -1.78 10.83 6.04
CA ASP A 15 -2.16 10.95 7.43
C ASP A 15 -2.04 9.60 8.17
N PRO A 16 -1.60 9.61 9.45
CA PRO A 16 -1.47 8.38 10.24
C PRO A 16 -2.75 7.56 10.29
N GLN A 17 -3.90 8.25 10.28
CA GLN A 17 -5.22 7.62 10.24
C GLN A 17 -5.47 6.92 8.90
N ALA A 18 -5.12 7.56 7.78
CA ALA A 18 -5.24 6.98 6.45
C ALA A 18 -4.31 5.77 6.26
N GLN A 19 -3.07 5.85 6.77
CA GLN A 19 -2.15 4.71 6.80
C GLN A 19 -2.73 3.53 7.59
N THR A 20 -3.38 3.81 8.73
CA THR A 20 -4.02 2.79 9.55
C THR A 20 -5.20 2.16 8.82
N ASP A 21 -6.07 2.97 8.21
CA ASP A 21 -7.23 2.50 7.44
C ASP A 21 -6.80 1.59 6.27
N LEU A 22 -5.76 2.00 5.54
CA LEU A 22 -5.19 1.19 4.45
C LEU A 22 -4.61 -0.14 4.95
N ARG A 23 -3.98 -0.18 6.12
CA ARG A 23 -3.48 -1.43 6.72
C ARG A 23 -4.62 -2.35 7.13
N ILE A 24 -5.70 -1.81 7.69
CA ILE A 24 -6.90 -2.58 8.05
C ILE A 24 -7.55 -3.16 6.79
N ALA A 25 -7.77 -2.32 5.77
CA ALA A 25 -8.33 -2.74 4.49
C ALA A 25 -7.44 -3.78 3.78
N PHE A 26 -6.11 -3.63 3.86
CA PHE A 26 -5.19 -4.64 3.34
C PHE A 26 -5.27 -5.95 4.12
N GLY A 27 -5.45 -5.92 5.44
CA GLY A 27 -5.68 -7.12 6.25
C GLY A 27 -6.93 -7.88 5.83
N GLN A 28 -8.02 -7.18 5.55
CA GLN A 28 -9.25 -7.77 5.00
C GLN A 28 -9.03 -8.35 3.60
N TYR A 29 -8.28 -7.65 2.75
CA TYR A 29 -7.91 -8.16 1.43
C TYR A 29 -7.03 -9.42 1.51
N LEU A 30 -6.10 -9.49 2.46
CA LEU A 30 -5.28 -10.68 2.70
C LEU A 30 -6.11 -11.89 3.11
N ASP A 31 -7.21 -11.69 3.85
CA ASP A 31 -8.12 -12.78 4.25
C ASP A 31 -8.83 -13.42 3.05
N THR A 32 -9.06 -12.65 1.98
CA THR A 32 -9.62 -13.16 0.72
C THR A 32 -8.62 -13.90 -0.17
N LEU A 33 -7.33 -13.80 0.15
CA LEU A 33 -6.26 -14.38 -0.65
C LEU A 33 -5.80 -15.72 -0.07
N PRO A 34 -5.22 -16.61 -0.89
CA PRO A 34 -4.65 -17.84 -0.39
C PRO A 34 -3.58 -17.55 0.67
N PRO A 35 -3.53 -18.34 1.75
CA PRO A 35 -2.63 -18.11 2.86
C PRO A 35 -1.19 -18.21 2.36
N THR A 36 -0.43 -17.12 2.51
CA THR A 36 0.99 -17.08 2.20
C THR A 36 1.79 -17.07 3.50
N CYS A 37 2.63 -18.08 3.70
CA CYS A 37 3.58 -18.09 4.81
C CYS A 37 4.75 -17.11 4.62
N SER A 38 4.99 -16.64 3.39
CA SER A 38 6.12 -15.75 3.11
C SER A 38 5.78 -14.29 3.39
N LEU A 39 6.56 -13.67 4.27
CA LEU A 39 6.48 -12.24 4.58
C LEU A 39 6.73 -11.39 3.33
N GLU A 40 7.72 -11.76 2.52
CA GLU A 40 8.05 -11.08 1.26
C GLU A 40 6.84 -11.03 0.30
N THR A 41 6.06 -12.11 0.22
CA THR A 41 4.85 -12.14 -0.60
C THR A 41 3.78 -11.19 -0.07
N LYS A 42 3.64 -11.06 1.25
CA LYS A 42 2.71 -10.08 1.85
C LYS A 42 3.16 -8.65 1.55
N ILE A 43 4.46 -8.38 1.61
CA ILE A 43 5.07 -7.07 1.28
C ILE A 43 4.82 -6.73 -0.20
N GLN A 44 5.13 -7.64 -1.12
CA GLN A 44 4.88 -7.47 -2.56
C GLN A 44 3.40 -7.24 -2.88
N ARG A 45 2.50 -8.00 -2.22
CA ARG A 45 1.06 -7.82 -2.34
C ARG A 45 0.62 -6.45 -1.81
N PHE A 46 1.16 -6.00 -0.69
CA PHE A 46 0.85 -4.70 -0.12
C PHE A 46 1.29 -3.56 -1.03
N GLN A 47 2.53 -3.62 -1.52
CA GLN A 47 3.08 -2.65 -2.45
C GLN A 47 2.25 -2.58 -3.73
N SER A 48 1.92 -3.74 -4.32
CA SER A 48 1.09 -3.81 -5.54
C SER A 48 -0.33 -3.28 -5.29
N TRP A 49 -0.91 -3.57 -4.13
CA TRP A 49 -2.24 -3.12 -3.72
C TRP A 49 -2.29 -1.61 -3.50
N LEU A 50 -1.23 -1.01 -2.96
CA LEU A 50 -1.08 0.44 -2.80
C LEU A 50 -0.82 1.13 -4.14
N LEU A 51 0.02 0.56 -5.00
CA LEU A 51 0.30 1.10 -6.33
C LEU A 51 -0.97 1.19 -7.19
N ALA A 52 -1.84 0.18 -7.13
CA ALA A 52 -3.14 0.20 -7.80
C ALA A 52 -4.05 1.34 -7.31
N ARG A 53 -3.81 1.87 -6.11
CA ARG A 53 -4.52 3.02 -5.52
C ARG A 53 -3.78 4.34 -5.72
N GLY A 54 -2.70 4.34 -6.51
CA GLY A 54 -1.86 5.50 -6.72
C GLY A 54 -1.06 5.90 -5.49
N ILE A 55 -0.76 4.96 -4.60
CA ILE A 55 0.06 5.18 -3.40
C ILE A 55 1.40 4.49 -3.60
N VAL A 56 2.49 5.25 -3.45
CA VAL A 56 3.85 4.73 -3.57
C VAL A 56 4.38 4.43 -2.18
N TRP A 57 4.64 3.16 -1.91
CA TRP A 57 5.31 2.71 -0.68
C TRP A 57 6.74 2.29 -0.99
N SER A 58 7.70 2.99 -0.38
CA SER A 58 9.15 2.79 -0.51
C SER A 58 9.74 1.98 0.64
N GLY A 59 8.90 1.35 1.48
CA GLY A 59 9.36 0.56 2.62
C GLY A 59 10.28 -0.57 2.15
N VAL A 60 11.52 -0.53 2.62
CA VAL A 60 12.48 -1.63 2.43
C VAL A 60 11.99 -2.88 3.19
N PRO A 61 12.19 -4.09 2.63
CA PRO A 61 11.86 -5.35 3.30
C PRO A 61 12.66 -5.55 4.60
#